data_AF-A0A3D1IWY1-F1
#
_entry.id   AF-A0A3D1IWY1-F1
#
_cell.length_a   1.000
_cell.length_b   1.000
_cell.length_c   1.000
_cell.angle_alpha   90.00
_cell.angle_beta   90.00
_cell.angle_gamma   90.00
#
_symmetry.space_group_name_H-M   'P 1'
#
loop_
_entity.id
_entity.type
_entity.pdbx_description
1 polymer ?
#
loop_
_entity_poly.entity_id
_entity_poly.type
_entity_poly.pdbx_seq_one_letter_code
_entity_poly.pdbx_strand_id
1 'polypeptide(L)'
;AIWCVVAMSLLSSAVAQAIFIPLIVKIGPTRAMSVSFLIPLFSMLWAFIFLHEAVGLSTLLGAAIVLAAMGLVLTARHPEPEDALTVEA
;
A
#
# COMPACT_ATOMS: atom_id res chain seq x y z
N ALA A 1 -22.98 6.46 -20.84
CA ALA A 1 -22.89 6.64 -19.37
C ALA A 1 -22.66 5.31 -18.64
N ILE A 2 -23.60 4.36 -18.70
CA ILE A 2 -23.49 3.06 -18.00
C ILE A 2 -22.21 2.30 -18.40
N TRP A 3 -21.87 2.27 -19.70
CA TRP A 3 -20.64 1.63 -20.16
C TRP A 3 -19.34 2.21 -19.61
N CYS A 4 -19.27 3.52 -19.38
CA CYS A 4 -18.07 4.13 -18.78
C CYS A 4 -17.91 3.73 -17.31
N VAL A 5 -19.02 3.65 -16.57
CA VAL A 5 -19.03 3.22 -15.16
C VAL A 5 -18.65 1.74 -15.05
N VAL A 6 -19.22 0.89 -15.91
CA VAL A 6 -18.90 -0.54 -15.96
C VAL A 6 -17.44 -0.75 -16.34
N ALA A 7 -16.93 -0.03 -17.36
CA ALA A 7 -15.53 -0.12 -17.75
C ALA A 7 -14.59 0.35 -16.63
N MET A 8 -14.87 1.49 -15.97
CA MET A 8 -14.04 1.99 -14.87
C MET A 8 -14.01 1.05 -13.66
N SER A 9 -15.15 0.50 -13.25
CA SER A 9 -15.20 -0.40 -12.09
C SER A 9 -14.55 -1.76 -12.37
N LEU A 10 -14.77 -2.33 -13.56
CA LEU A 10 -14.11 -3.58 -13.96
C LEU A 10 -12.60 -3.40 -14.07
N LEU A 11 -12.15 -2.35 -14.76
CA LEU A 11 -10.73 -2.15 -15.01
C LEU A 11 -9.98 -1.72 -13.75
N SER A 12 -10.54 -0.78 -12.96
CA SER A 12 -9.86 -0.22 -11.80
C SER A 12 -9.89 -1.14 -10.57
N SER A 13 -10.95 -1.93 -10.37
CA SER A 13 -11.11 -2.72 -9.15
C SER A 13 -11.14 -4.23 -9.42
N ALA A 14 -11.95 -4.69 -10.37
CA ALA A 14 -12.11 -6.13 -10.59
C ALA A 14 -10.82 -6.77 -11.13
N VAL A 15 -10.20 -6.17 -12.16
CA VAL A 15 -8.93 -6.66 -12.73
C VAL A 15 -7.78 -6.52 -11.73
N ALA A 16 -7.69 -5.39 -11.03
CA ALA A 16 -6.65 -5.14 -10.04
C ALA A 16 -6.69 -6.19 -8.91
N GLN A 17 -7.87 -6.45 -8.34
CA GLN A 17 -8.04 -7.46 -7.29
C GLN A 17 -7.82 -8.89 -7.80
N ALA A 18 -8.25 -9.20 -9.03
CA ALA A 18 -8.02 -10.50 -9.64
C ALA A 18 -6.52 -10.84 -9.78
N ILE A 19 -5.68 -9.82 -9.98
CA ILE A 19 -4.21 -9.96 -10.01
C ILE A 19 -3.62 -9.95 -8.59
N PHE A 20 -4.18 -9.15 -7.67
CA PHE A 20 -3.66 -8.98 -6.31
C PHE A 20 -3.79 -10.25 -5.46
N ILE A 21 -4.94 -10.93 -5.50
CA ILE A 21 -5.18 -12.15 -4.73
C ILE A 21 -4.15 -13.27 -5.02
N PRO A 22 -3.87 -13.65 -6.28
CA PRO A 22 -2.84 -14.64 -6.56
C PRO A 22 -1.41 -14.12 -6.27
N LEU A 23 -1.19 -12.80 -6.30
CA LEU A 23 0.09 -12.21 -5.92
C LEU A 23 0.38 -12.38 -4.41
N ILE A 24 -0.64 -12.22 -3.56
CA ILE A 24 -0.56 -12.50 -2.12
C ILE A 24 -0.15 -13.96 -1.89
N VAL A 25 -0.78 -14.90 -2.60
CA VAL A 25 -0.51 -16.34 -2.43
C VAL A 25 0.92 -16.72 -2.85
N LYS A 26 1.45 -16.12 -3.93
CA LYS A 26 2.80 -16.44 -4.44
C LYS A 26 3.93 -15.77 -3.65
N ILE A 27 3.74 -14.52 -3.23
CA ILE A 27 4.84 -13.64 -2.77
C ILE A 27 4.74 -13.36 -1.26
N GLY A 28 3.61 -13.68 -0.64
CA GLY A 28 3.32 -13.48 0.77
C GLY A 28 2.60 -12.13 1.02
N PRO A 29 1.70 -12.06 2.02
CA PRO A 29 0.87 -10.88 2.29
C PRO A 29 1.69 -9.61 2.54
N THR A 30 2.83 -9.74 3.22
CA THR A 30 3.71 -8.60 3.56
C THR A 30 4.27 -7.90 2.33
N ARG A 31 4.71 -8.68 1.32
CA ARG A 31 5.25 -8.11 0.07
C ARG A 31 4.13 -7.57 -0.82
N ALA A 32 2.95 -8.19 -0.81
CA ALA A 32 1.80 -7.67 -1.55
C ALA A 32 1.31 -6.32 -0.99
N MET A 33 1.30 -6.15 0.34
CA MET A 33 0.92 -4.89 0.99
C MET A 33 1.83 -3.70 0.67
N SER A 34 3.06 -3.94 0.20
CA SER A 34 3.96 -2.88 -0.27
C SER A 34 3.32 -1.98 -1.33
N VAL A 35 2.51 -2.55 -2.23
CA VAL A 35 1.78 -1.80 -3.27
C VAL A 35 0.79 -0.82 -2.65
N SER A 36 0.06 -1.25 -1.62
CA SER A 36 -0.87 -0.38 -0.89
C SER A 36 -0.14 0.75 -0.17
N PHE A 37 1.06 0.48 0.33
CA PHE A 37 1.91 1.52 0.91
C PHE A 37 2.48 2.48 -0.14
N LEU A 38 2.55 2.13 -1.42
CA LEU A 38 2.95 3.08 -2.46
C LEU A 38 1.84 4.08 -2.83
N ILE A 39 0.58 3.82 -2.48
CA ILE A 39 -0.59 4.68 -2.81
C ILE A 39 -0.37 6.15 -2.41
N PRO A 40 0.10 6.50 -1.20
CA PRO A 40 0.28 7.89 -0.78
C PRO A 40 1.35 8.63 -1.61
N LEU A 41 2.44 7.95 -1.96
CA LEU A 41 3.49 8.50 -2.82
C LEU A 41 2.95 8.79 -4.23
N PHE A 42 2.24 7.83 -4.83
CA PHE A 42 1.61 8.02 -6.14
C PHE A 42 0.55 9.13 -6.11
N SER A 43 -0.25 9.19 -5.05
CA SER A 43 -1.25 10.24 -4.85
C SER A 43 -0.60 11.62 -4.80
N MET A 44 0.51 11.76 -4.09
CA MET A 44 1.24 13.03 -3.98
C MET A 44 1.90 13.43 -5.29
N LEU A 45 2.49 12.46 -6.01
CA LEU A 45 3.10 12.68 -7.32
C LEU A 45 2.06 13.19 -8.33
N TRP A 46 0.88 12.56 -8.39
CA TRP A 46 -0.21 13.03 -9.26
C TRP A 46 -0.76 14.38 -8.83
N ALA A 47 -0.93 14.63 -7.53
CA ALA A 47 -1.37 15.93 -7.03
C ALA A 47 -0.41 17.05 -7.50
N PHE A 48 0.90 16.83 -7.43
CA PHE A 48 1.88 17.78 -7.93
C PHE A 48 1.81 17.99 -9.45
N ILE A 49 1.74 16.90 -10.23
CA ILE A 49 1.74 16.95 -11.70
C ILE A 49 0.46 17.58 -12.26
N PHE A 50 -0.71 17.21 -11.74
CA PHE A 50 -2.00 17.62 -12.31
C PHE A 50 -2.56 18.90 -11.69
N LEU A 51 -2.38 19.11 -10.39
CA LEU A 51 -2.93 20.28 -9.70
C LEU A 51 -1.99 21.49 -9.77
N HIS A 52 -0.71 21.26 -10.10
CA HIS A 52 0.34 22.28 -10.22
C HIS A 52 0.49 23.16 -8.96
N GLU A 53 -0.08 22.73 -7.82
CA GLU A 53 0.05 23.40 -6.55
C GLU A 53 1.48 23.25 -6.03
N ALA A 54 2.05 24.36 -5.56
CA ALA A 54 3.34 24.34 -4.89
C ALA A 54 3.25 23.43 -3.67
N VAL A 55 4.08 22.38 -3.64
CA VAL A 55 4.19 21.47 -2.49
C VAL A 55 4.67 22.29 -1.31
N GLY A 56 3.72 22.73 -0.49
CA GLY A 56 3.99 23.52 0.71
C GLY A 56 4.62 22.68 1.81
N LEU A 57 5.15 23.36 2.82
CA LEU A 57 5.69 22.72 4.03
C LEU A 57 4.69 21.79 4.72
N SER A 58 3.40 22.13 4.70
CA SER A 58 2.32 21.29 5.24
C SER A 58 2.17 19.97 4.48
N THR A 59 2.22 20.01 3.14
CA THR A 59 2.12 18.83 2.27
C THR A 59 3.34 17.92 2.47
N LEU A 60 4.54 18.51 2.62
CA LEU A 60 5.77 17.77 2.91
C LEU A 60 5.74 17.11 4.30
N LEU A 61 5.22 17.81 5.32
CA LEU A 61 5.03 17.25 6.66
C LEU A 61 4.04 16.09 6.64
N GLY A 62 2.92 16.23 5.92
CA GLY A 62 1.96 15.14 5.73
C GLY A 62 2.60 13.92 5.08
N ALA A 63 3.40 14.12 4.03
CA ALA A 63 4.14 13.04 3.38
C ALA A 63 5.14 12.35 4.31
N ALA A 64 5.91 13.12 5.09
CA ALA A 64 6.86 12.59 6.06
C ALA A 64 6.16 11.72 7.11
N ILE A 65 5.00 12.16 7.63
CA ILE A 65 4.20 11.39 8.59
C ILE A 65 3.73 10.06 7.98
N VAL A 66 3.23 10.08 6.74
CA VAL A 66 2.75 8.86 6.07
C VAL A 66 3.90 7.89 5.79
N LEU A 67 5.05 8.38 5.33
CA LEU A 67 6.25 7.55 5.12
C LEU A 67 6.75 6.94 6.43
N ALA A 68 6.75 7.69 7.52
CA ALA A 68 7.11 7.19 8.84
C ALA A 68 6.14 6.10 9.32
N ALA A 69 4.84 6.30 9.15
CA ALA A 69 3.81 5.31 9.49
C ALA A 69 3.97 4.02 8.66
N MET A 70 4.22 4.12 7.35
CA MET A 70 4.52 2.96 6.50
C MET A 70 5.75 2.20 6.99
N GLY A 71 6.83 2.91 7.32
CA GLY A 71 8.05 2.32 7.86
C GLY A 71 7.79 1.54 9.16
N LEU A 72 6.94 2.06 10.03
CA LEU A 72 6.54 1.38 11.28
C LEU A 72 5.74 0.11 11.00
N VAL A 73 4.74 0.17 10.11
CA VAL A 73 3.90 -0.98 9.75
C VAL A 73 4.73 -2.08 9.07
N LEU A 74 5.67 -1.72 8.21
CA LEU A 74 6.58 -2.68 7.54
C LEU A 74 7.61 -3.29 8.51
N THR A 75 7.99 -2.56 9.57
CA THR A 75 8.99 -3.00 10.55
C THR A 75 8.39 -3.81 11.69
N ALA A 76 7.08 -3.72 11.94
CA ALA A 76 6.37 -4.54 12.92
C ALA A 76 6.41 -6.03 12.51
N ARG A 77 7.56 -6.67 12.76
CA ARG A 77 7.74 -8.10 12.65
C ARG A 77 6.82 -8.76 13.66
N HIS A 78 6.08 -9.77 13.21
CA HIS A 78 5.60 -10.80 14.13
C HIS A 78 6.83 -11.41 14.81
N PRO A 79 6.90 -11.45 16.15
CA PRO A 79 7.80 -12.37 16.82
C PRO A 79 7.32 -13.76 16.41
N GLU A 80 8.16 -14.49 15.69
CA GLU A 80 7.97 -15.92 15.50
C GLU A 80 8.08 -16.55 16.89
N PRO A 81 7.09 -17.33 17.36
CA PRO A 81 7.14 -18.00 18.65
C PRO A 81 8.11 -19.20 18.58
N GLU A 82 9.39 -18.91 18.34
CA GLU A 82 10.50 -19.86 18.50
C GLU A 82 10.77 -20.15 19.99
N ASP A 83 10.10 -19.43 20.90
CA ASP A 83 10.16 -19.65 22.35
C ASP A 83 9.22 -20.75 22.84
N ALA A 84 8.38 -21.34 21.98
CA ALA A 84 7.49 -22.44 22.39
C ALA A 84 8.18 -23.82 22.34
N LEU A 85 9.29 -23.96 21.60
CA LEU A 85 10.04 -25.22 21.48
C LEU A 85 11.21 -25.34 22.47
N THR A 86 11.55 -24.29 23.22
CA THR A 86 12.62 -24.32 24.24
C THR A 86 12.10 -24.61 25.66
N VAL A 87 10.78 -24.71 25.85
CA VAL A 87 10.15 -25.04 27.14
C VAL A 87 9.99 -26.55 27.36
N GLU A 88 10.17 -27.37 26.30
CA GLU A 88 10.04 -28.85 26.36
C GLU A 88 11.38 -29.62 26.35
N ALA A 89 12.54 -28.95 26.50
CA ALA A 89 13.88 -29.57 26.55
C ALA A 89 14.56 -29.37 27.91
#